data_AF-A0A349HJZ5-F1
#
_entry.id   AF-A0A349HJZ5-F1
#
_cell.length_a   1.000
_cell.length_b   1.000
_cell.length_c   1.000
_cell.angle_alpha   90.00
_cell.angle_beta   90.00
_cell.angle_gamma   90.00
#
_symmetry.space_group_name_H-M   'P 1'
#
loop_
_entity.id
_entity.type
_entity.pdbx_description
1 polymer ?
#
loop_
_entity_poly.entity_id
_entity_poly.type
_entity_poly.pdbx_seq_one_letter_code
_entity_poly.pdbx_strand_id
1 'polypeptide(L)'
;MLHLGGLSSTLKASMQRALASAAPHLSRAQLVDRMNEIAKYHGVKITTGRTKLLTTNILDKWLAPNDTDDMPPILAVEVFMMAIGSFAPLEAFAEFNGCKVMGPDEVAFYEYGKAKFESKERAKELRMLENKLSTSKLGRR
;
A
#
# COMPACT_ATOMS: atom_id res chain seq x y z
N MET A 1 -0.46 -4.87 19.32
CA MET A 1 0.19 -3.57 19.53
C MET A 1 1.18 -3.40 18.39
N LEU A 2 1.04 -2.36 17.56
CA LEU A 2 1.95 -2.14 16.43
C LEU A 2 3.29 -1.65 16.97
N HIS A 3 4.34 -2.46 16.81
CA HIS A 3 5.68 -2.07 17.27
C HIS A 3 6.38 -1.33 16.12
N LEU A 4 6.47 0.00 16.21
CA LEU A 4 7.12 0.86 15.20
C LEU A 4 8.54 0.38 14.82
N GLY A 5 9.26 -0.28 15.74
CA GLY A 5 10.56 -0.88 15.46
C GLY A 5 10.56 -1.97 14.39
N GLY A 6 9.43 -2.64 14.12
CA GLY A 6 9.30 -3.64 13.06
C GLY A 6 9.02 -3.07 11.67
N LEU A 7 8.58 -1.81 11.58
CA LEU A 7 8.18 -1.21 10.31
C LEU A 7 9.35 -1.08 9.33
N SER A 8 10.53 -0.68 9.83
CA SER A 8 11.74 -0.55 9.02
C SER A 8 12.12 -1.89 8.39
N SER A 9 12.19 -2.95 9.18
CA SER A 9 12.56 -4.28 8.69
C SER A 9 11.51 -4.85 7.74
N THR A 10 10.21 -4.66 8.01
CA THR A 10 9.12 -5.09 7.11
C THR A 10 9.21 -4.40 5.75
N LEU A 11 9.42 -3.07 5.72
CA LEU A 11 9.56 -2.32 4.49
C LEU A 11 10.77 -2.81 3.67
N LYS A 12 11.94 -2.87 4.30
CA LYS A 12 13.18 -3.28 3.62
C LYS A 12 13.08 -4.71 3.08
N ALA A 13 12.48 -5.63 3.84
CA ALA A 13 12.21 -7.00 3.38
C ALA A 13 11.21 -7.05 2.22
N SER A 14 10.21 -6.16 2.21
CA SER A 14 9.29 -6.04 1.07
C SER A 14 10.00 -5.55 -0.18
N MET A 15 10.82 -4.50 -0.06
CA MET A 15 11.64 -3.98 -1.18
C MET A 15 12.60 -5.05 -1.71
N GLN A 16 13.30 -5.77 -0.83
CA GLN A 16 14.19 -6.85 -1.23
C GLN A 16 13.46 -7.95 -2.03
N ARG A 17 12.28 -8.36 -1.57
CA ARG A 17 11.45 -9.35 -2.26
C ARG A 17 10.95 -8.81 -3.60
N ALA A 18 10.47 -7.57 -3.65
CA ALA A 18 9.97 -6.93 -4.87
C ALA A 18 11.05 -6.86 -5.96
N LEU A 19 12.30 -6.55 -5.59
CA LEU A 19 13.44 -6.59 -6.52
C LEU A 19 13.76 -8.02 -6.97
N ALA A 20 13.71 -9.00 -6.07
CA ALA A 20 13.96 -10.39 -6.42
C ALA A 20 12.90 -10.95 -7.39
N SER A 21 11.64 -10.51 -7.28
CA SER A 21 10.53 -10.93 -8.13
C SER A 21 10.31 -10.02 -9.36
N ALA A 22 11.16 -9.01 -9.57
CA ALA A 22 10.99 -8.05 -10.67
C ALA A 22 11.09 -8.75 -12.03
N ALA A 23 10.18 -8.40 -12.94
CA ALA A 23 10.14 -8.87 -14.32
C ALA A 23 10.10 -7.68 -15.29
N PRO A 24 11.12 -7.48 -16.15
CA PRO A 24 12.37 -8.26 -16.25
C PRO A 24 13.24 -8.12 -14.99
N HIS A 25 14.14 -9.08 -14.78
CA HIS A 25 15.10 -9.04 -13.68
C HIS A 25 16.00 -7.79 -13.81
N LEU A 26 16.15 -7.05 -12.72
CA LEU A 26 17.01 -5.87 -12.63
C LEU A 26 18.17 -6.15 -11.68
N SER A 27 19.39 -5.98 -12.16
CA SER A 27 20.55 -5.89 -11.26
C SER A 27 20.44 -4.63 -10.40
N ARG A 28 21.14 -4.62 -9.25
CA ARG A 28 21.16 -3.45 -8.36
C ARG A 28 21.70 -2.20 -9.04
N ALA A 29 22.71 -2.33 -9.91
CA ALA A 29 23.24 -1.21 -10.68
C ALA A 29 22.18 -0.63 -11.63
N GLN A 30 21.50 -1.48 -12.41
CA GLN A 30 20.42 -1.04 -13.31
C GLN A 30 19.26 -0.38 -12.55
N LEU A 31 18.92 -0.90 -11.37
CA LEU A 31 17.89 -0.29 -10.53
C LEU A 31 18.33 1.10 -10.05
N VAL A 32 19.57 1.25 -9.58
CA VAL A 32 20.12 2.55 -9.17
C VAL A 32 20.09 3.55 -10.34
N ASP A 33 20.52 3.14 -11.52
CA ASP A 33 20.52 3.99 -12.71
C ASP A 33 19.09 4.44 -13.05
N ARG A 34 18.14 3.50 -13.11
CA ARG A 34 16.73 3.79 -13.38
C ARG A 34 16.12 4.71 -12.32
N MET A 35 16.40 4.47 -11.03
CA MET A 35 15.89 5.33 -9.94
C MET A 35 16.44 6.76 -10.05
N ASN A 36 17.73 6.91 -10.36
CA ASN A 36 18.34 8.22 -10.57
C ASN A 36 17.75 8.94 -11.79
N GLU A 37 17.47 8.22 -12.89
CA GLU A 37 16.82 8.75 -14.08
C GLU A 37 15.40 9.26 -13.78
N ILE A 38 14.59 8.45 -13.09
CA ILE A 38 13.23 8.84 -12.66
C ILE A 38 13.30 10.06 -11.74
N ALA A 39 14.19 10.04 -10.74
CA ALA A 39 14.34 11.15 -9.81
C ALA A 39 14.75 12.45 -10.53
N LYS A 40 15.68 12.36 -11.48
CA LYS A 40 16.12 13.49 -12.31
C LYS A 40 14.98 14.00 -13.20
N TYR A 41 14.24 13.10 -13.84
CA TYR A 41 13.11 13.45 -14.71
C TYR A 41 12.02 14.21 -13.94
N HIS A 42 11.72 13.79 -12.72
CA HIS A 42 10.73 14.43 -11.85
C HIS A 42 11.29 15.59 -10.99
N GLY A 43 12.60 15.90 -11.08
CA GLY A 43 13.23 16.97 -10.31
C GLY A 43 13.23 16.73 -8.79
N VAL A 44 13.18 15.46 -8.35
CA VAL A 44 13.13 15.10 -6.93
C VAL A 44 14.48 14.61 -6.41
N LYS A 45 14.74 14.85 -5.12
CA LYS A 45 15.92 14.33 -4.43
C LYS A 45 15.53 13.08 -3.62
N ILE A 46 16.15 11.95 -3.93
CA ILE A 46 15.86 10.65 -3.29
C ILE A 46 16.90 10.22 -2.26
N THR A 47 18.02 10.95 -2.11
CA THR A 47 19.06 10.67 -1.11
C THR A 47 19.03 11.69 0.03
N THR A 48 19.51 11.29 1.20
CA THR A 48 19.75 12.19 2.34
C THR A 48 21.17 12.76 2.29
N GLY A 49 21.40 13.91 2.94
CA GLY A 49 22.73 14.51 3.06
C GLY A 49 23.27 15.16 1.78
N ARG A 50 24.60 15.17 1.62
CA ARG A 50 25.31 15.86 0.51
C ARG A 50 25.40 15.05 -0.78
N THR A 51 25.14 13.75 -0.73
CA THR A 51 25.22 12.87 -1.89
C THR A 51 24.11 13.23 -2.87
N LYS A 52 24.47 13.60 -4.11
CA LYS A 52 23.51 14.06 -5.13
C LYS A 52 22.80 12.91 -5.87
N LEU A 53 23.42 11.74 -5.92
CA LEU A 53 22.91 10.57 -6.66
C LEU A 53 22.86 9.36 -5.74
N LEU A 54 21.86 8.50 -5.97
CA LEU A 54 21.81 7.19 -5.34
C LEU A 54 22.99 6.35 -5.83
N THR A 55 23.59 5.59 -4.91
CA THR A 55 24.65 4.61 -5.22
C THR A 55 24.18 3.22 -4.83
N THR A 56 24.83 2.19 -5.39
CA THR A 56 24.55 0.78 -5.05
C THR A 56 24.73 0.51 -3.57
N ASN A 57 25.75 1.09 -2.92
CA ASN A 57 25.98 0.94 -1.49
C ASN A 57 24.82 1.49 -0.63
N ILE A 58 24.24 2.63 -1.01
CA ILE A 58 23.07 3.19 -0.31
C ILE A 58 21.85 2.27 -0.53
N LEU A 59 21.64 1.82 -1.77
CA LEU A 59 20.57 0.88 -2.06
C LEU A 59 20.72 -0.44 -1.28
N ASP A 60 21.93 -0.98 -1.17
CA ASP A 60 22.21 -2.21 -0.42
C ASP A 60 21.79 -2.09 1.05
N LYS A 61 22.08 -0.94 1.68
CA LYS A 61 21.62 -0.62 3.04
C LYS A 61 20.10 -0.55 3.14
N TRP A 62 19.44 0.04 2.15
CA TRP A 62 17.97 0.08 2.09
C TRP A 62 17.33 -1.29 1.86
N LEU A 63 18.06 -2.23 1.28
CA LEU A 63 17.60 -3.61 1.05
C LEU A 63 18.02 -4.59 2.15
N ALA A 64 18.71 -4.12 3.20
CA ALA A 64 19.15 -4.94 4.33
C ALA A 64 18.14 -4.87 5.49
N PRO A 65 17.29 -5.89 5.72
CA PRO A 65 16.20 -5.80 6.71
C PRO A 65 16.67 -5.75 8.17
N ASN A 66 17.89 -6.24 8.43
CA ASN A 66 18.51 -6.24 9.76
C ASN A 66 19.11 -4.88 10.14
N ASP A 67 19.31 -3.99 9.16
CA ASP A 67 19.78 -2.63 9.39
C ASP A 67 18.54 -1.74 9.56
N THR A 68 18.30 -1.21 10.77
CA THR A 68 17.13 -0.36 11.03
C THR A 68 17.40 1.13 10.86
N ASP A 69 18.66 1.53 10.80
CA ASP A 69 19.09 2.92 10.90
C ASP A 69 19.03 3.61 9.54
N ASP A 70 19.42 2.91 8.48
CA ASP A 70 19.46 3.45 7.12
C ASP A 70 18.11 3.31 6.41
N MET A 71 17.12 4.12 6.80
CA MET A 71 15.80 4.12 6.15
C MET A 71 15.79 4.97 4.85
N PRO A 72 15.24 4.46 3.74
CA PRO A 72 15.02 5.28 2.55
C PRO A 72 14.02 6.42 2.84
N PRO A 73 14.26 7.63 2.34
CA PRO A 73 13.22 8.68 2.32
C PRO A 73 11.97 8.20 1.61
N ILE A 74 10.79 8.72 1.98
CA ILE A 74 9.52 8.31 1.36
C ILE A 74 9.51 8.47 -0.16
N LEU A 75 10.13 9.53 -0.68
CA LEU A 75 10.26 9.74 -2.13
C LEU A 75 11.17 8.70 -2.80
N ALA A 76 12.16 8.18 -2.09
CA ALA A 76 13.01 7.12 -2.60
C ALA A 76 12.25 5.79 -2.70
N VAL A 77 11.36 5.52 -1.73
CA VAL A 77 10.45 4.35 -1.79
C VAL A 77 9.50 4.47 -2.97
N GLU A 78 8.92 5.65 -3.21
CA GLU A 78 8.05 5.89 -4.35
C GLU A 78 8.79 5.68 -5.69
N VAL A 79 9.97 6.28 -5.85
CA VAL A 79 10.79 6.12 -7.05
C VAL A 79 11.24 4.66 -7.24
N PHE A 80 11.50 3.93 -6.15
CA PHE A 80 11.79 2.49 -6.20
C PHE A 80 10.59 1.69 -6.73
N MET A 81 9.38 1.96 -6.23
CA MET A 81 8.16 1.30 -6.68
C MET A 81 7.90 1.56 -8.17
N MET A 82 8.10 2.81 -8.63
CA MET A 82 8.02 3.15 -10.06
C MET A 82 9.08 2.42 -10.90
N ALA A 83 10.32 2.34 -10.41
CA ALA A 83 11.43 1.73 -11.14
C ALA A 83 11.24 0.21 -11.35
N ILE A 84 10.65 -0.47 -10.36
CA ILE A 84 10.36 -1.90 -10.38
C ILE A 84 9.00 -2.21 -10.98
N GLY A 85 8.03 -1.29 -10.90
CA GLY A 85 6.65 -1.52 -11.29
C GLY A 85 5.88 -2.37 -10.29
N SER A 86 6.15 -2.22 -8.99
CA SER A 86 5.48 -2.98 -7.91
C SER A 86 5.14 -2.10 -6.72
N PHE A 87 3.91 -2.21 -6.23
CA PHE A 87 3.41 -1.52 -5.04
C PHE A 87 3.65 -2.30 -3.73
N ALA A 88 4.37 -3.43 -3.76
CA ALA A 88 4.61 -4.26 -2.59
C ALA A 88 5.19 -3.50 -1.36
N PRO A 89 6.07 -2.49 -1.51
CA PRO A 89 6.50 -1.67 -0.39
C PRO A 89 5.34 -0.86 0.25
N LEU A 90 4.44 -0.30 -0.56
CA LEU A 90 3.26 0.42 -0.09
C LEU A 90 2.24 -0.52 0.55
N GLU A 91 2.03 -1.70 -0.02
CA GLU A 91 1.20 -2.76 0.55
C GLU A 91 1.69 -3.16 1.94
N ALA A 92 3.01 -3.35 2.10
CA ALA A 92 3.61 -3.68 3.38
C ALA A 92 3.40 -2.57 4.44
N PHE A 93 3.48 -1.29 4.03
CA PHE A 93 3.13 -0.16 4.90
C PHE A 93 1.66 -0.18 5.31
N ALA A 94 0.76 -0.42 4.35
CA ALA A 94 -0.68 -0.47 4.63
C ALA A 94 -1.02 -1.64 5.56
N GLU A 95 -0.50 -2.83 5.29
CA GLU A 95 -0.71 -4.05 6.10
C GLU A 95 -0.23 -3.86 7.54
N PHE A 96 0.91 -3.18 7.72
CA PHE A 96 1.39 -2.83 9.05
C PHE A 96 0.38 -1.98 9.83
N ASN A 97 -0.43 -1.16 9.16
CA ASN A 97 -1.49 -0.35 9.79
C ASN A 97 -2.85 -1.06 9.84
N GLY A 98 -2.94 -2.34 9.45
CA GLY A 98 -4.21 -3.06 9.31
C GLY A 98 -5.05 -2.58 8.12
N CYS A 99 -4.43 -1.85 7.19
CA CYS A 99 -5.05 -1.40 5.95
C CYS A 99 -4.67 -2.32 4.80
N LYS A 100 -5.38 -2.19 3.68
CA LYS A 100 -5.07 -2.86 2.42
C LYS A 100 -5.07 -1.83 1.31
N VAL A 101 -4.07 -1.89 0.43
CA VAL A 101 -4.04 -1.08 -0.80
C VAL A 101 -5.03 -1.70 -1.78
N MET A 102 -5.85 -0.86 -2.39
CA MET A 102 -6.82 -1.26 -3.42
C MET A 102 -6.57 -0.42 -4.66
N GLY A 103 -6.41 -1.08 -5.80
CA GLY A 103 -6.39 -0.41 -7.09
C GLY A 103 -7.80 0.03 -7.50
N PRO A 104 -7.92 0.77 -8.61
CA PRO A 104 -9.21 1.25 -9.11
C PRO A 104 -10.23 0.12 -9.31
N ASP A 105 -9.78 -1.04 -9.77
CA ASP A 105 -10.65 -2.20 -10.03
C ASP A 105 -11.18 -2.80 -8.73
N GLU A 106 -10.33 -3.00 -7.72
CA GLU A 106 -10.77 -3.49 -6.40
C GLU A 106 -11.72 -2.51 -5.71
N VAL A 107 -11.49 -1.20 -5.86
CA VAL A 107 -12.36 -0.15 -5.31
C VAL A 107 -13.78 -0.27 -5.87
N ALA A 108 -13.93 -0.54 -7.17
CA ALA A 108 -15.25 -0.71 -7.78
C ALA A 108 -16.04 -1.88 -7.16
N PHE A 109 -15.38 -3.01 -6.91
CA PHE A 109 -16.00 -4.16 -6.23
C PHE A 109 -16.33 -3.87 -4.77
N TYR A 110 -15.46 -3.14 -4.06
CA TYR A 110 -15.72 -2.74 -2.68
C TYR A 110 -16.97 -1.85 -2.58
N GLU A 111 -17.06 -0.80 -3.39
CA GLU A 111 -18.20 0.13 -3.41
C GLU A 111 -19.51 -0.59 -3.77
N TYR A 112 -19.47 -1.47 -4.76
CA TYR A 112 -20.61 -2.30 -5.12
C TYR A 112 -21.07 -3.20 -3.96
N GLY A 113 -20.12 -3.89 -3.30
CA GLY A 113 -20.41 -4.76 -2.16
C GLY A 113 -21.04 -4.00 -0.99
N LYS A 114 -20.51 -2.82 -0.69
CA LYS A 114 -21.03 -1.92 0.34
C LYS A 114 -22.47 -1.49 0.03
N ALA A 115 -22.72 -1.00 -1.19
CA ALA A 115 -24.06 -0.59 -1.61
C ALA A 115 -25.07 -1.75 -1.54
N LYS A 116 -24.66 -2.96 -1.95
CA LYS A 116 -25.52 -4.16 -1.88
C LYS A 116 -25.84 -4.55 -0.44
N PHE A 117 -24.87 -4.47 0.46
CA PHE A 117 -25.07 -4.76 1.88
C PHE A 117 -26.06 -3.77 2.50
N GLU A 118 -25.86 -2.47 2.29
CA GLU A 118 -26.75 -1.41 2.79
C GLU A 118 -28.18 -1.55 2.24
N SER A 119 -28.33 -1.92 0.96
CA SER A 119 -29.64 -2.20 0.38
C SER A 119 -30.34 -3.37 1.07
N LYS A 120 -29.60 -4.41 1.44
CA LYS A 120 -30.15 -5.57 2.15
C LYS A 120 -30.61 -5.22 3.56
N GLU A 121 -29.85 -4.40 4.27
CA GLU A 121 -30.22 -3.93 5.62
C GLU A 121 -31.48 -3.07 5.56
N ARG A 122 -31.56 -2.10 4.63
CA ARG A 122 -32.77 -1.29 4.42
C ARG A 122 -34.01 -2.14 4.11
N ALA A 123 -33.87 -3.18 3.29
CA ALA A 123 -34.98 -4.08 2.99
C ALA A 123 -35.46 -4.86 4.22
N LYS A 124 -34.55 -5.27 5.12
CA LYS A 124 -34.93 -5.91 6.39
C LYS A 124 -35.67 -4.93 7.30
N GLU A 125 -35.19 -3.70 7.42
CA GLU A 125 -35.82 -2.65 8.22
C GLU A 125 -37.24 -2.35 7.74
N LEU A 126 -37.40 -2.20 6.42
CA LEU A 126 -38.72 -1.96 5.80
C LEU A 126 -39.68 -3.11 6.13
N ARG A 127 -39.25 -4.36 5.98
CA ARG A 127 -40.06 -5.54 6.31
C ARG A 127 -40.45 -5.58 7.80
N MET A 128 -39.56 -5.17 8.70
CA MET A 128 -39.87 -5.06 10.12
C MET A 128 -40.93 -3.99 10.40
N LEU A 129 -40.88 -2.85 9.71
CA LEU A 129 -41.87 -1.78 9.82
C LEU A 129 -43.24 -2.22 9.27
N GLU A 130 -43.28 -2.91 8.13
CA GLU A 130 -44.50 -3.47 7.53
C GLU A 130 -45.18 -4.49 8.46
N ASN A 131 -44.39 -5.37 9.09
CA ASN A 131 -44.91 -6.33 10.07
C ASN A 131 -45.52 -5.60 11.29
N LYS A 132 -44.83 -4.57 11.82
CA LYS A 132 -45.36 -3.76 12.93
C LYS A 132 -46.68 -3.09 12.57
N LEU A 133 -46.76 -2.49 11.38
CA LEU A 133 -47.99 -1.86 10.86
C LEU A 133 -49.14 -2.86 10.71
N SER A 134 -48.85 -4.05 10.19
CA SER A 134 -49.86 -5.10 9.99
C SER A 134 -50.44 -5.57 11.33
N THR A 135 -49.57 -5.86 12.30
CA THR A 135 -49.98 -6.26 13.65
C THR A 135 -50.76 -5.16 14.37
N SER A 136 -50.37 -3.88 14.23
CA SER A 136 -51.08 -2.77 14.87
C SER A 136 -52.47 -2.51 14.25
N LYS A 137 -52.66 -2.79 12.96
CA LYS A 137 -53.97 -2.68 12.30
C LYS A 137 -54.92 -3.81 12.70
N LEU A 138 -54.40 -5.02 12.94
CA LEU A 138 -55.16 -6.18 13.41
C LEU A 138 -55.67 -6.00 14.87
N GLY A 139 -54.96 -5.25 15.72
CA GLY A 139 -55.37 -4.97 17.11
C GLY A 139 -56.34 -3.79 17.29
N ARG A 140 -56.79 -3.13 16.21
CA ARG A 140 -57.79 -2.03 16.24
C ARG A 140 -59.16 -2.44 15.68
N ARG A 141 -59.38 -3.74 15.45
CA ARG A 141 -60.68 -4.33 15.14
C ARG A 141 -61.15 -5.12 16.34
#